data_AF-A0A956AZU5-F1
#
_entry.id   AF-A0A956AZU5-F1
#
_cell.length_a   1.000
_cell.length_b   1.000
_cell.length_c   1.000
_cell.angle_alpha   90.00
_cell.angle_beta   90.00
_cell.angle_gamma   90.00
#
_symmetry.space_group_name_H-M   'P 1'
#
loop_
_entity.id
_entity.type
_entity.pdbx_description
1 polymer ?
#
loop_
_entity_poly.entity_id
_entity_poly.type
_entity_poly.pdbx_seq_one_letter_code
_entity_poly.pdbx_strand_id
1 'polypeptide(L)'
;MTALIPDPRGRLVSGLERVWLAAGRISPPYAPGVVVEGDGPLSERTWTAAWQTVLADHPLLAARLVGRGRHLRWAAGGPRPPVDVVDTPWDGRDGQAAPWLTPRMQPNTDPLLRAVLEPRSGRYAVVAHHALLDGRALYHLAERWAAAARGE
;
A
#
# COMPACT_ATOMS: atom_id res chain seq x y z
N MET A 1 -1.95 -16.09 22.42
CA MET A 1 -1.32 -15.21 21.42
C MET A 1 -0.89 -13.93 22.12
N THR A 2 0.40 -13.75 22.36
CA THR A 2 0.94 -12.54 23.00
C THR A 2 0.90 -11.41 21.98
N ALA A 3 0.07 -10.39 22.19
CA ALA A 3 0.12 -9.18 21.40
C ALA A 3 1.52 -8.56 21.54
N LEU A 4 2.27 -8.52 20.43
CA LEU A 4 3.52 -7.77 20.35
C LEU A 4 3.19 -6.30 20.57
N ILE A 5 3.44 -5.81 21.79
CA ILE A 5 3.43 -4.37 22.06
C ILE A 5 4.50 -3.77 21.12
N PRO A 6 4.14 -2.87 20.19
CA PRO A 6 5.11 -2.29 19.27
C PRO A 6 6.20 -1.56 20.07
N ASP A 7 7.48 -1.84 19.81
CA ASP A 7 8.57 -1.01 20.34
C ASP A 7 8.30 0.43 19.89
N PRO A 8 8.18 1.42 20.80
CA PRO A 8 7.91 2.81 20.44
C PRO A 8 8.98 3.40 19.52
N ARG A 9 10.15 2.76 19.40
CA ARG A 9 11.24 3.13 18.48
C ARG A 9 11.06 2.56 17.07
N GLY A 10 10.11 1.65 16.85
CA GLY A 10 9.90 0.94 15.58
C GLY A 10 10.79 -0.29 15.38
N ARG A 11 10.48 -1.10 14.36
CA ARG A 11 11.22 -2.32 14.01
C ARG A 11 12.45 -1.99 13.17
N LEU A 12 13.60 -2.65 13.41
CA LEU A 12 14.77 -2.52 12.54
C LEU A 12 14.46 -2.92 11.09
N VAL A 13 15.00 -2.16 10.15
CA VAL A 13 14.91 -2.47 8.72
C VAL A 13 15.84 -3.61 8.38
N SER A 14 15.29 -4.66 7.77
CA SER A 14 16.00 -5.87 7.37
C SER A 14 16.98 -5.62 6.22
N GLY A 15 17.86 -6.59 5.95
CA GLY A 15 18.76 -6.51 4.80
C GLY A 15 18.02 -6.39 3.47
N LEU A 16 16.96 -7.17 3.28
CA LEU A 16 16.17 -7.16 2.05
C LEU A 16 15.41 -5.83 1.87
N GLU A 17 14.83 -5.30 2.94
CA GLU A 17 14.17 -4.00 2.89
C GLU A 17 15.15 -2.87 2.54
N ARG A 18 16.42 -2.95 3.00
CA ARG A 18 17.46 -1.99 2.61
C ARG A 18 17.80 -2.06 1.13
N VAL A 19 17.82 -3.26 0.53
CA VAL A 19 18.02 -3.43 -0.91
C VAL A 19 16.91 -2.70 -1.66
N TRP A 20 15.66 -2.86 -1.25
CA TRP A 20 14.53 -2.18 -1.90
C TRP A 20 14.49 -0.67 -1.68
N LEU A 21 14.93 -0.18 -0.50
CA LEU A 21 15.13 1.24 -0.26
C LEU A 21 16.23 1.83 -1.16
N ALA A 22 17.29 1.07 -1.45
CA ALA A 22 18.33 1.49 -2.38
C ALA A 22 17.81 1.46 -3.82
N ALA A 23 17.12 0.39 -4.23
CA ALA A 23 16.52 0.28 -5.56
C ALA A 23 15.55 1.43 -5.86
N GLY A 24 14.68 1.78 -4.90
CA GLY A 24 13.76 2.91 -5.02
C GLY A 24 14.43 4.28 -5.19
N ARG A 25 15.71 4.41 -4.80
CA ARG A 25 16.51 5.64 -5.03
C ARG A 25 17.25 5.61 -6.37
N ILE A 26 17.76 4.45 -6.77
CA ILE A 26 18.57 4.28 -7.98
C ILE A 26 17.69 4.26 -9.24
N SER A 27 16.55 3.57 -9.17
CA SER A 27 15.62 3.41 -10.28
C SER A 27 14.17 3.54 -9.78
N PRO A 28 13.73 4.76 -9.41
CA PRO A 28 12.35 5.01 -9.02
C PRO A 28 11.40 4.85 -10.23
N PRO A 29 10.12 4.45 -10.00
CA PRO A 29 9.49 4.11 -8.74
C PRO A 29 9.46 2.58 -8.59
N TYR A 30 10.35 2.02 -7.77
CA TYR A 30 10.36 0.58 -7.51
C TYR A 30 9.19 0.19 -6.58
N ALA A 31 7.99 0.19 -7.16
CA ALA A 31 6.71 0.10 -6.48
C ALA A 31 5.84 -0.98 -7.14
N PRO A 32 5.91 -2.24 -6.68
CA PRO A 32 5.03 -3.28 -7.18
C PRO A 32 3.56 -2.90 -6.91
N GLY A 33 2.70 -3.34 -7.81
CA GLY A 33 1.26 -3.16 -7.68
C GLY A 33 0.50 -4.43 -8.05
N VAL A 34 -0.70 -4.55 -7.52
CA VAL A 34 -1.71 -5.53 -7.93
C VAL A 34 -2.95 -4.77 -8.37
N VAL A 35 -3.54 -5.23 -9.47
CA VAL A 35 -4.82 -4.76 -10.00
C VAL A 35 -5.78 -5.92 -9.92
N VAL A 36 -6.97 -5.67 -9.38
CA VAL A 36 -8.03 -6.65 -9.31
C VAL A 36 -9.25 -6.10 -10.03
N GLU A 37 -9.80 -6.93 -10.91
CA GLU A 37 -11.03 -6.65 -11.64
C GLU A 37 -12.11 -7.58 -11.10
N GLY A 38 -13.25 -7.00 -10.73
CA GLY A 38 -14.44 -7.73 -10.31
C GLY A 38 -15.60 -7.53 -11.27
N ASP A 39 -16.66 -8.29 -11.05
CA ASP A 39 -17.88 -8.18 -11.83
C ASP A 39 -18.76 -7.03 -11.30
N GLY A 40 -18.85 -5.96 -12.08
CA GLY A 40 -19.76 -4.85 -11.81
C GLY A 40 -19.18 -3.72 -10.96
N PRO A 41 -19.96 -2.66 -10.72
CA PRO A 41 -19.45 -1.42 -10.15
C PRO A 41 -19.13 -1.55 -8.65
N LEU A 42 -18.10 -0.81 -8.21
CA LEU A 42 -17.69 -0.75 -6.81
C LEU A 42 -18.30 0.48 -6.12
N SER A 43 -18.84 0.30 -4.92
CA SER A 43 -19.34 1.42 -4.11
C SER A 43 -18.18 2.13 -3.42
N GLU A 44 -17.89 3.38 -3.80
CA GLU A 44 -16.86 4.22 -3.17
C GLU A 44 -16.95 4.24 -1.64
N ARG A 45 -18.15 4.46 -1.11
CA ARG A 45 -18.39 4.50 0.34
C ARG A 45 -18.01 3.18 1.01
N THR A 46 -18.40 2.07 0.41
CA THR A 46 -18.17 0.73 0.98
C THR A 46 -16.69 0.38 0.94
N TRP A 47 -16.03 0.60 -0.20
CA TRP A 47 -14.62 0.28 -0.39
C TRP A 47 -13.70 1.20 0.40
N THR A 48 -14.04 2.49 0.53
CA THR A 48 -13.30 3.41 1.40
C THR A 48 -13.40 3.01 2.87
N ALA A 49 -14.60 2.64 3.34
CA ALA A 49 -14.79 2.17 4.72
C ALA A 49 -14.05 0.85 4.99
N ALA A 50 -14.08 -0.09 4.03
CA ALA A 50 -13.33 -1.33 4.09
C ALA A 50 -11.82 -1.07 4.22
N TRP A 51 -11.28 -0.13 3.45
CA TRP A 51 -9.87 0.25 3.54
C TRP A 51 -9.50 0.77 4.93
N GLN A 52 -10.36 1.59 5.54
CA GLN A 52 -10.11 2.07 6.90
C GLN A 52 -10.07 0.93 7.93
N THR A 53 -10.91 -0.09 7.74
CA THR A 53 -10.90 -1.31 8.58
C THR A 53 -9.57 -2.05 8.42
N VAL A 54 -9.11 -2.27 7.18
CA VAL A 54 -7.80 -2.90 6.90
C VAL A 54 -6.65 -2.11 7.53
N LEU A 55 -6.65 -0.78 7.41
CA LEU A 55 -5.61 0.06 8.01
C LEU A 55 -5.62 0.04 9.54
N ALA A 56 -6.79 -0.14 10.17
CA ALA A 56 -6.90 -0.26 11.61
C ALA A 56 -6.30 -1.58 12.11
N ASP A 57 -6.54 -2.68 11.39
CA ASP A 57 -6.04 -4.03 11.71
C ASP A 57 -4.54 -4.18 11.42
N HIS A 58 -4.02 -3.40 10.46
CA HIS A 58 -2.63 -3.46 10.03
C HIS A 58 -1.92 -2.09 10.15
N PRO A 59 -1.60 -1.62 11.38
CA PRO A 59 -0.97 -0.32 11.60
C PRO A 59 0.38 -0.13 10.86
N LEU A 60 1.07 -1.22 10.52
CA LEU A 60 2.32 -1.19 9.76
C LEU A 60 2.14 -0.72 8.31
N LEU A 61 0.92 -0.74 7.76
CA LEU A 61 0.65 -0.16 6.43
C LEU A 61 0.80 1.37 6.42
N ALA A 62 0.73 2.00 7.60
CA ALA A 62 1.06 3.41 7.82
C ALA A 62 2.45 3.56 8.47
N ALA A 63 3.40 2.66 8.19
CA ALA A 63 4.76 2.79 8.70
C ALA A 63 5.54 3.87 7.95
N ARG A 64 6.43 4.55 8.66
CA ARG A 64 7.42 5.47 8.10
C ARG A 64 8.83 5.06 8.46
N LEU A 65 9.77 5.40 7.60
CA LEU A 65 11.19 5.16 7.78
C LEU A 65 11.81 6.24 8.67
N VAL A 66 12.44 5.83 9.76
CA VAL A 66 13.14 6.72 10.70
C VAL A 66 14.57 6.24 10.97
N GLY A 67 15.40 7.12 11.53
CA GLY A 67 16.79 6.82 11.84
C GLY A 67 17.72 6.87 10.63
N ARG A 68 18.97 6.42 10.80
CA ARG A 68 20.03 6.48 9.78
C ARG A 68 20.97 5.27 9.87
N GLY A 69 21.56 4.90 8.73
CA GLY A 69 22.55 3.83 8.64
C GLY A 69 22.03 2.51 9.22
N ARG A 70 22.82 1.85 10.07
CA ARG A 70 22.42 0.59 10.73
C ARG A 70 21.21 0.72 11.68
N HIS A 71 20.87 1.93 12.12
CA HIS A 71 19.76 2.18 13.04
C HIS A 71 18.45 2.57 12.33
N LEU A 72 18.37 2.35 11.02
CA LEU A 72 17.15 2.55 10.24
C LEU A 72 16.01 1.66 10.77
N ARG A 73 14.81 2.25 10.97
CA ARG A 73 13.64 1.57 11.53
C ARG A 73 12.34 1.91 10.80
N TRP A 74 11.43 0.95 10.76
CA TRP A 74 10.02 1.15 10.46
C TRP A 74 9.29 1.53 11.74
N ALA A 75 8.87 2.77 11.85
CA ALA A 75 8.08 3.28 12.96
C ALA A 75 6.60 3.38 12.57
N ALA A 76 5.71 3.06 13.51
CA ALA A 76 4.28 3.35 13.37
C ALA A 76 4.02 4.86 13.38
N GLY A 77 2.83 5.26 12.94
CA GLY A 77 2.42 6.67 12.93
C GLY A 77 2.99 7.49 11.76
N GLY A 78 3.26 6.83 10.63
CA GLY A 78 3.40 7.49 9.35
C GLY A 78 2.06 7.97 8.80
N PRO A 79 2.07 8.66 7.64
CA PRO A 79 0.85 9.12 7.00
C PRO A 79 -0.01 7.92 6.57
N ARG A 80 -1.33 8.04 6.77
CA ARG A 80 -2.27 6.99 6.39
C ARG A 80 -2.40 6.95 4.86
N PRO A 81 -2.30 5.75 4.24
CA PRO A 81 -2.55 5.56 2.81
C PRO A 81 -3.97 5.98 2.41
N PRO A 82 -4.15 6.94 1.49
CA PRO A 82 -5.46 7.31 0.99
C PRO A 82 -6.02 6.23 0.05
N VAL A 83 -7.35 6.29 -0.16
CA VAL A 83 -8.00 5.67 -1.31
C VAL A 83 -8.21 6.76 -2.35
N ASP A 84 -7.54 6.65 -3.48
CA ASP A 84 -7.74 7.53 -4.62
C ASP A 84 -8.88 6.98 -5.47
N VAL A 85 -9.98 7.73 -5.57
CA VAL A 85 -11.10 7.38 -6.44
C VAL A 85 -10.87 8.03 -7.79
N VAL A 86 -10.84 7.23 -8.85
CA VAL A 86 -10.53 7.69 -10.21
C VAL A 86 -11.69 7.41 -11.17
N ASP A 87 -11.88 8.32 -12.11
CA ASP A 87 -12.76 8.15 -13.28
C ASP A 87 -11.86 8.32 -14.51
N THR A 88 -11.46 7.20 -15.11
CA THR A 88 -10.42 7.14 -16.15
C THR A 88 -10.80 6.08 -17.18
N PRO A 89 -10.36 6.19 -18.44
CA PRO A 89 -10.51 5.12 -19.44
C PRO A 89 -9.49 3.97 -19.25
N TRP A 90 -8.82 3.88 -18.11
CA TRP A 90 -7.82 2.84 -17.84
C TRP A 90 -8.42 1.43 -17.93
N ASP A 91 -7.73 0.56 -18.67
CA ASP A 91 -8.22 -0.79 -18.97
C ASP A 91 -7.75 -1.87 -17.98
N GLY A 92 -6.95 -1.48 -16.98
CA GLY A 92 -6.41 -2.41 -15.98
C GLY A 92 -5.10 -3.10 -16.38
N ARG A 93 -4.60 -2.96 -17.61
CA ARG A 93 -3.53 -3.80 -18.15
C ARG A 93 -2.15 -3.16 -18.14
N ASP A 94 -2.08 -1.84 -18.23
CA ASP A 94 -0.81 -1.12 -18.21
C ASP A 94 -0.92 0.22 -17.45
N GLY A 95 0.13 1.04 -17.53
CA GLY A 95 0.20 2.36 -16.91
C GLY A 95 -0.44 3.48 -17.73
N GLN A 96 -0.97 3.22 -18.93
CA GLN A 96 -1.62 4.24 -19.74
C GLN A 96 -2.88 4.72 -19.05
N ALA A 97 -3.06 6.04 -18.98
CA ALA A 97 -4.11 6.67 -18.19
C ALA A 97 -4.13 6.28 -16.69
N ALA A 98 -3.02 5.73 -16.16
CA ALA A 98 -2.90 5.31 -14.76
C ALA A 98 -1.56 5.70 -14.11
N PRO A 99 -1.21 7.01 -14.06
CA PRO A 99 0.04 7.50 -13.47
C PRO A 99 0.21 7.15 -11.98
N TRP A 100 -0.89 6.84 -11.29
CA TRP A 100 -0.89 6.38 -9.89
C TRP A 100 -0.36 4.95 -9.70
N LEU A 101 -0.17 4.17 -10.77
CA LEU A 101 0.46 2.84 -10.70
C LEU A 101 1.98 2.91 -10.54
N THR A 102 2.59 4.05 -10.84
CA THR A 102 4.03 4.27 -10.73
C THR A 102 4.35 5.48 -9.84
N PRO A 103 3.84 5.53 -8.60
CA PRO A 103 4.04 6.68 -7.73
C PRO A 103 5.48 6.70 -7.22
N ARG A 104 6.08 7.89 -7.18
CA ARG A 104 7.26 8.10 -6.33
C ARG A 104 6.79 8.22 -4.89
N MET A 105 7.36 7.41 -4.00
CA MET A 105 7.05 7.41 -2.56
C MET A 105 8.34 7.62 -1.77
N GLN A 106 8.41 8.69 -0.99
CA GLN A 106 9.51 8.96 -0.08
C GLN A 106 9.27 8.25 1.26
N PRO A 107 10.11 7.26 1.64
CA PRO A 107 9.83 6.42 2.82
C PRO A 107 9.73 7.13 4.16
N ASN A 108 10.27 8.33 4.28
CA ASN A 108 10.28 9.13 5.51
C ASN A 108 9.10 10.09 5.64
N THR A 109 8.41 10.42 4.55
CA THR A 109 7.37 11.48 4.54
C THR A 109 6.05 11.05 3.91
N ASP A 110 6.08 10.15 2.94
CA ASP A 110 4.92 9.84 2.12
C ASP A 110 4.25 8.54 2.59
N PRO A 111 2.95 8.33 2.29
CA PRO A 111 2.38 7.00 2.35
C PRO A 111 3.16 6.06 1.41
N LEU A 112 3.56 4.91 1.94
CA LEU A 112 4.30 3.89 1.18
C LEU A 112 3.40 2.87 0.49
N LEU A 113 2.13 3.24 0.37
CA LEU A 113 1.05 2.45 -0.13
C LEU A 113 0.03 3.42 -0.71
N ARG A 114 -0.55 3.07 -1.86
CA ARG A 114 -1.65 3.77 -2.48
C ARG A 114 -2.72 2.73 -2.80
N ALA A 115 -3.93 2.98 -2.31
CA ALA A 115 -5.11 2.26 -2.74
C ALA A 115 -5.80 3.11 -3.81
N VAL A 116 -6.23 2.48 -4.90
CA VAL A 116 -6.93 3.15 -5.99
C VAL A 116 -8.21 2.40 -6.27
N LEU A 117 -9.29 3.14 -6.47
CA LEU A 117 -10.60 2.61 -6.79
C LEU A 117 -11.07 3.22 -8.10
N GLU A 118 -11.46 2.38 -9.05
CA GLU A 118 -12.15 2.77 -10.27
C GLU A 118 -13.59 2.20 -10.22
N PRO A 119 -14.56 2.95 -9.67
CA PRO A 119 -15.89 2.42 -9.38
C PRO A 119 -16.65 1.86 -10.58
N ARG A 120 -16.52 2.48 -11.75
CA ARG A 120 -17.37 2.18 -12.90
C ARG A 120 -17.01 0.86 -13.58
N SER A 121 -15.73 0.53 -13.62
CA SER A 121 -15.22 -0.68 -14.25
C SER A 121 -15.22 -1.90 -13.34
N GLY A 122 -15.42 -1.72 -12.04
CA GLY A 122 -15.24 -2.81 -11.08
C GLY A 122 -13.80 -3.03 -10.65
N ARG A 123 -12.87 -2.09 -10.91
CA ARG A 123 -11.44 -2.28 -10.63
C ARG A 123 -10.99 -1.57 -9.37
N TYR A 124 -10.03 -2.18 -8.70
CA TYR A 124 -9.23 -1.55 -7.67
C TYR A 124 -7.78 -1.99 -7.76
N ALA A 125 -6.88 -1.15 -7.29
CA ALA A 125 -5.46 -1.42 -7.29
C ALA A 125 -4.82 -1.06 -5.96
N VAL A 126 -3.76 -1.78 -5.63
CA VAL A 126 -2.91 -1.48 -4.50
C VAL A 126 -1.47 -1.45 -5.00
N VAL A 127 -0.79 -0.34 -4.75
CA VAL A 127 0.60 -0.12 -5.15
C VAL A 127 1.38 0.25 -3.90
N ALA A 128 2.52 -0.40 -3.68
CA ALA A 128 3.31 -0.17 -2.48
C ALA A 128 4.79 -0.02 -2.80
N HIS A 129 5.51 0.71 -1.95
CA HIS A 129 6.96 0.66 -2.00
C HIS A 129 7.43 -0.75 -1.62
N HIS A 130 8.31 -1.35 -2.44
CA HIS A 130 8.74 -2.75 -2.26
C HIS A 130 9.48 -3.04 -0.93
N ALA A 131 9.96 -1.99 -0.25
CA ALA A 131 10.58 -2.11 1.06
C ALA A 131 9.56 -2.30 2.20
N LEU A 132 8.27 -2.01 1.94
CA LEU A 132 7.17 -2.22 2.86
C LEU A 132 6.44 -3.54 2.57
N LEU A 133 6.07 -3.78 1.31
CA LEU A 133 5.35 -4.98 0.89
C LEU A 133 6.04 -5.61 -0.32
N ASP A 134 6.17 -6.93 -0.30
CA ASP A 134 6.53 -7.70 -1.49
C ASP A 134 5.30 -8.01 -2.35
N GLY A 135 5.52 -8.64 -3.52
CA GLY A 135 4.44 -9.01 -4.42
C GLY A 135 3.39 -9.91 -3.79
N ARG A 136 3.76 -10.84 -2.90
CA ARG A 136 2.81 -11.75 -2.25
C ARG A 136 1.96 -11.02 -1.21
N ALA A 137 2.59 -10.13 -0.44
CA ALA A 137 1.90 -9.32 0.55
C ALA A 137 0.86 -8.39 -0.10
N LEU A 138 1.11 -7.91 -1.32
CA LEU A 138 0.14 -7.14 -2.09
C LEU A 138 -1.13 -7.93 -2.43
N TYR A 139 -1.00 -9.19 -2.88
CA TYR A 139 -2.18 -10.03 -3.16
C TYR A 139 -3.02 -10.25 -1.90
N HIS A 140 -2.37 -10.57 -0.77
CA HIS A 140 -3.06 -10.73 0.50
C HIS A 140 -3.75 -9.44 0.96
N LEU A 141 -3.11 -8.29 0.74
CA LEU A 141 -3.71 -7.01 1.08
C LEU A 141 -4.94 -6.68 0.21
N ALA A 142 -4.85 -6.93 -1.10
CA ALA A 142 -5.97 -6.76 -2.02
C ALA A 142 -7.15 -7.68 -1.64
N GLU A 143 -6.86 -8.95 -1.34
CA GLU A 143 -7.86 -9.92 -0.87
C GLU A 143 -8.52 -9.47 0.43
N ARG A 144 -7.73 -8.99 1.41
CA ARG A 144 -8.25 -8.47 2.68
C ARG A 144 -9.11 -7.22 2.49
N TRP A 145 -8.76 -6.35 1.55
CA TRP A 145 -9.58 -5.18 1.23
C TRP A 145 -10.94 -5.60 0.64
N ALA A 146 -10.93 -6.57 -0.28
CA ALA A 146 -12.17 -7.11 -0.84
C ALA A 146 -13.02 -7.85 0.20
N ALA A 147 -12.40 -8.64 1.09
CA ALA A 147 -13.07 -9.32 2.19
C ALA A 147 -13.76 -8.31 3.12
N ALA A 148 -13.03 -7.28 3.56
CA ALA A 148 -13.61 -6.21 4.37
C ALA A 148 -14.76 -5.47 3.65
N ALA A 149 -14.68 -5.30 2.32
CA ALA A 149 -15.77 -4.71 1.53
C ALA A 149 -17.03 -5.60 1.46
N ARG A 150 -16.88 -6.93 1.64
CA ARG A 150 -17.98 -7.88 1.80
C ARG A 150 -18.45 -8.05 3.24
N GLY A 151 -17.76 -7.46 4.21
CA GLY A 151 -18.08 -7.57 5.64
C GLY A 151 -17.49 -8.82 6.31
N GLU A 152 -16.42 -9.38 5.74
CA GLU A 152 -15.66 -10.54 6.27
C GLU A 152 -14.45 -10.14 7.13
#